data_AF-A0AA50FC07-F1
#
_entry.id   AF-A0AA50FC07-F1
#
_cell.length_a   1.000
_cell.length_b   1.000
_cell.length_c   1.000
_cell.angle_alpha   90.00
_cell.angle_beta   90.00
_cell.angle_gamma   90.00
#
_symmetry.space_group_name_H-M   'P 1'
#
loop_
_entity.id
_entity.type
_entity.pdbx_description
1 polymer ?
#
loop_
_entity_poly.entity_id
_entity_poly.type
_entity_poly.pdbx_seq_one_letter_code
_entity_poly.pdbx_strand_id
1 'polypeptide(L)' 'MHYKLYIIDNSYAFLGSLNFTRKGLFDNYESCITIKDEKVVKKLSDYFDYITNISCRQVDISLWGRIIHGEPIN' A
#
# COMPACT_ATOMS: atom_id res chain seq x y z
N MET A 1 -10.27 7.07 -0.80
CA MET A 1 -10.25 5.63 -1.14
C MET A 1 -9.90 4.85 0.12
N HIS A 2 -10.62 3.78 0.44
CA HIS A 2 -10.43 3.00 1.68
C HIS A 2 -10.23 1.51 1.37
N TYR A 3 -9.38 1.21 0.40
CA TYR A 3 -8.87 -0.13 0.17
C TYR A 3 -7.37 -0.15 0.41
N LYS A 4 -6.83 -1.35 0.60
CA LYS A 4 -5.40 -1.63 0.63
C LYS A 4 -5.10 -2.51 -0.56
N LEU A 5 -4.04 -2.14 -1.25
CA LEU A 5 -3.57 -2.80 -2.47
C LEU A 5 -2.13 -3.25 -2.22
N TYR A 6 -1.87 -4.53 -2.43
CA TYR A 6 -0.54 -5.11 -2.46
C TYR A 6 -0.30 -5.67 -3.85
N ILE A 7 0.84 -5.35 -4.45
CA ILE A 7 1.27 -5.90 -5.75
C ILE A 7 2.61 -6.59 -5.49
N ILE A 8 2.71 -7.86 -5.86
CA ILE A 8 3.91 -8.69 -5.66
C ILE A 8 4.39 -9.15 -7.02
N ASP A 9 5.63 -8.76 -7.36
CA ASP A 9 6.36 -9.17 -8.57
C ASP A 9 5.56 -9.01 -9.88
N ASN A 10 4.64 -8.04 -9.93
CA ASN A 10 3.70 -7.83 -11.04
C ASN A 10 2.90 -9.09 -11.46
N SER A 11 2.81 -10.09 -10.58
CA SER A 11 2.19 -11.40 -10.86
C SER A 11 1.00 -11.68 -9.94
N TYR A 12 0.99 -11.06 -8.76
CA TYR A 12 -0.08 -11.19 -7.79
C TYR A 12 -0.50 -9.82 -7.29
N ALA A 13 -1.81 -9.61 -7.14
CA ALA A 13 -2.33 -8.47 -6.41
C ALA A 13 -3.33 -8.92 -5.33
N PHE A 14 -3.28 -8.26 -4.19
CA PHE A 14 -4.24 -8.43 -3.09
C PHE A 14 -4.95 -7.10 -2.89
N LEU A 15 -6.28 -7.11 -2.99
CA LEU A 15 -7.11 -5.91 -2.89
C LEU A 15 -8.20 -6.14 -1.85
N GLY A 16 -8.28 -5.27 -0.84
CA GLY A 16 -9.26 -5.46 0.23
C GLY A 16 -9.18 -4.48 1.40
N SER A 17 -9.76 -4.87 2.53
CA SER A 17 -9.71 -4.13 3.80
C SER A 17 -8.44 -4.41 4.61
N LEU A 18 -7.72 -5.48 4.27
CA LEU A 18 -6.56 -6.01 4.97
C LEU A 18 -5.44 -4.96 5.10
N ASN A 19 -5.08 -4.63 6.33
CA ASN A 19 -3.92 -3.78 6.64
C ASN A 19 -2.67 -4.65 6.88
N PHE A 20 -1.48 -4.14 6.55
CA PHE A 20 -0.22 -4.87 6.73
C PHE A 20 0.25 -4.80 8.18
N THR A 21 -0.49 -5.48 9.05
CA THR A 21 -0.26 -5.55 10.50
C THR A 21 -0.52 -6.98 10.95
N ARG A 22 0.06 -7.39 12.07
CA ARG A 22 -0.21 -8.71 12.66
C ARG A 22 -1.72 -8.95 12.81
N LYS A 23 -2.45 -7.96 13.34
CA LYS A 23 -3.90 -8.06 13.49
C LYS A 23 -4.62 -8.20 12.15
N GLY A 24 -4.30 -7.37 11.18
CA GLY A 24 -4.89 -7.46 9.84
C GLY A 24 -4.62 -8.80 9.13
N LEU A 25 -3.48 -9.44 9.39
CA LEU A 25 -3.10 -10.71 8.77
C LEU A 25 -3.64 -11.94 9.50
N PHE A 26 -3.80 -11.88 10.83
CA PHE A 26 -4.03 -13.08 11.65
C PHE A 26 -5.24 -13.01 12.58
N ASP A 27 -5.64 -11.81 13.01
CA ASP A 27 -6.63 -11.65 14.09
C ASP A 27 -7.96 -11.06 13.60
N ASN A 28 -7.92 -10.13 12.63
CA ASN A 28 -9.09 -9.42 12.14
C ASN A 28 -9.81 -10.22 11.03
N TYR A 29 -11.13 -10.07 11.00
CA TYR A 29 -11.93 -10.48 9.83
C TYR A 29 -11.81 -9.43 8.74
N GLU A 30 -10.90 -9.68 7.80
CA GLU A 30 -10.67 -8.84 6.64
C GLU A 30 -11.26 -9.49 5.38
N SER A 31 -11.76 -8.66 4.46
CA SER A 31 -12.12 -9.12 3.11
C SER A 31 -10.98 -8.78 2.15
N CYS A 32 -10.49 -9.77 1.41
CA CYS A 32 -9.41 -9.59 0.44
C CYS A 32 -9.62 -10.49 -0.77
N ILE A 33 -9.48 -9.92 -1.96
CA ILE A 33 -9.49 -10.64 -3.22
C ILE A 33 -8.04 -10.80 -3.68
N THR A 34 -7.66 -12.06 -3.97
CA THR A 34 -6.39 -12.37 -4.64
C THR A 34 -6.61 -12.38 -6.15
N ILE A 35 -5.80 -11.62 -6.88
CA ILE A 35 -5.86 -11.44 -8.32
C ILE A 35 -4.56 -11.97 -8.91
N LYS A 36 -4.68 -12.91 -9.85
CA LYS A 36 -3.56 -13.53 -10.58
C LYS A 36 -3.64 -13.32 -12.09
N ASP A 37 -4.72 -12.71 -12.59
CA ASP A 37 -4.84 -12.37 -14.00
C ASP A 37 -3.84 -11.25 -14.33
N GLU A 38 -2.85 -11.56 -15.16
CA GLU A 38 -1.76 -10.65 -15.51
C GLU A 38 -2.25 -9.31 -16.07
N LYS A 39 -3.36 -9.31 -16.83
CA LYS A 39 -3.90 -8.07 -17.41
C LYS A 39 -4.51 -7.20 -16.31
N VAL A 40 -5.18 -7.80 -15.33
CA VAL A 40 -5.73 -7.07 -14.18
C VAL A 40 -4.61 -6.59 -13.26
N VAL A 41 -3.60 -7.43 -12.98
CA VAL A 41 -2.44 -7.03 -12.16
C VAL A 41 -1.71 -5.86 -12.83
N LYS A 42 -1.47 -5.94 -14.14
CA LYS A 42 -0.87 -4.82 -14.89
C LYS A 42 -1.69 -3.53 -14.76
N LYS A 43 -3.02 -3.60 -14.91
CA LYS A 43 -3.89 -2.43 -14.73
C LYS A 43 -3.80 -1.83 -13.33
N LEU A 44 -3.66 -2.66 -12.30
CA LEU A 44 -3.48 -2.20 -10.92
C LEU A 44 -2.11 -1.56 -10.72
N SER A 45 -1.05 -2.10 -11.32
CA SER A 45 0.29 -1.48 -11.32
C SER A 45 0.27 -0.14 -12.05
N ASP A 46 -0.30 -0.06 -13.25
CA ASP A 46 -0.42 1.17 -14.02
C ASP A 46 -1.22 2.24 -13.21
N TYR A 47 -2.26 1.81 -12.49
CA TYR A 47 -3.03 2.67 -11.61
C TYR A 47 -2.21 3.16 -10.39
N PHE A 48 -1.41 2.28 -9.77
CA PHE A 48 -0.51 2.65 -8.68
C PHE A 48 0.53 3.69 -9.14
N ASP A 49 1.14 3.47 -10.30
CA ASP A 49 2.10 4.41 -10.89
C ASP A 49 1.43 5.75 -11.19
N TYR A 50 0.19 5.75 -11.70
CA TYR A 50 -0.56 6.98 -11.89
C TYR A 50 -0.74 7.75 -10.57
N ILE A 51 -1.27 7.12 -9.52
CA ILE A 51 -1.57 7.84 -8.26
C ILE A 51 -0.32 8.33 -7.52
N THR A 52 0.80 7.62 -7.67
CA THR A 52 2.08 8.00 -7.07
C THR A 52 2.78 9.11 -7.86
N ASN A 53 2.39 9.36 -9.10
CA ASN A 53 2.92 10.45 -9.92
C ASN A 53 1.99 11.66 -10.04
N ILE A 54 0.79 11.63 -9.43
CA ILE A 54 -0.07 12.82 -9.36
C ILE A 54 0.66 13.93 -8.59
N SER A 55 0.51 15.18 -9.06
CA SER A 55 0.99 16.38 -8.37
C SER A 55 0.22 16.59 -7.06
N CYS A 56 0.62 15.86 -6.03
CA CYS A 56 0.13 16.02 -4.67
C CYS A 56 1.32 16.31 -3.75
N ARG A 57 1.04 16.79 -2.53
CA ARG A 57 2.08 16.95 -1.52
C ARG A 57 2.57 15.56 -1.10
N GLN A 58 3.65 15.12 -1.70
CA GLN A 58 4.37 13.92 -1.27
C GLN A 58 5.31 14.31 -0.14
N VAL A 59 5.32 13.50 0.92
CA VAL A 59 6.19 13.73 2.07
C VAL A 59 6.92 12.43 2.33
N ASP A 60 8.25 12.51 2.34
CA ASP A 60 9.11 11.38 2.66
C ASP A 60 8.81 10.84 4.07
N ILE A 61 8.82 9.52 4.21
CA ILE A 61 8.46 8.89 5.49
C ILE A 61 9.48 9.18 6.59
N SER A 62 10.75 9.37 6.24
CA SER A 62 11.81 9.77 7.18
C SER A 62 11.60 11.20 7.67
N LEU A 63 11.10 12.09 6.80
CA LEU A 63 10.72 13.45 7.21
C LEU A 63 9.55 13.42 8.20
N TRP A 64 8.52 12.60 7.95
CA TRP A 64 7.42 12.41 8.90
C TRP A 64 7.89 11.85 10.24
N GLY A 65 8.78 10.86 10.23
CA GLY A 65 9.36 10.27 11.44
C GLY A 65 10.01 11.33 12.33
N ARG A 66 10.85 12.19 11.75
CA ARG A 66 11.48 13.30 12.48
C ARG A 66 10.48 14.29 13.08
N ILE A 67 9.42 14.64 12.34
CA ILE A 67 8.37 15.56 12.79
C ILE A 67 7.57 14.98 13.97
N ILE A 68 7.22 13.70 13.88
CA ILE A 68 6.33 13.04 14.84
C ILE A 68 7.07 12.64 16.12
N HIS A 69 8.29 12.11 15.99
CA HIS A 69 9.02 11.51 17.10
C HIS A 69 10.07 12.42 17.73
N GLY A 70 10.35 13.60 17.17
CA GLY A 70 11.36 14.51 17.70
C GLY A 70 12.70 13.81 17.89
N GLU A 71 13.15 13.07 16.88
CA GLU A 71 14.36 12.24 17.00
C GLU A 71 15.56 13.08 17.46
N PRO A 72 16.27 12.68 18.53
CA PRO A 72 17.50 13.35 18.92
C PRO A 72 18.53 13.18 17.81
N ILE A 73 19.30 14.25 17.57
CA ILE A 73 20.45 14.20 16.67
C ILE A 73 21.48 13.27 17.33
N ASN A 74 21.71 12.10 16.73
CA ASN A 74 22.81 11.20 17.10
C ASN A 74 24.17 11.81 16.76
#